data_AF-A0A932C9A9-F1
#
_entry.id   AF-A0A932C9A9-F1
#
_cell.length_a   1.000
_cell.length_b   1.000
_cell.length_c   1.000
_cell.angle_alpha   90.00
_cell.angle_beta   90.00
_cell.angle_gamma   90.00
#
_symmetry.space_group_name_H-M   'P 1'
#
loop_
_entity.id
_entity.type
_entity.pdbx_description
1 polymer ?
#
loop_
_entity_poly.entity_id
_entity_poly.type
_entity_poly.pdbx_seq_one_letter_code
_entity_poly.pdbx_strand_id
1 'polypeptide(L)'
;MSDAGEGLVDAESRLAERMEEREEEKKKARRGVKSGDPERTRQLESCRLARTEMQRQRELATHEARKQQLDQAIAELDRRITQLSK
;
A
#
# COMPACT_ATOMS: atom_id res chain seq x y z
N MET A 1 15.43 45.39 32.51
CA MET A 1 15.59 45.25 31.05
C MET A 1 15.43 43.78 30.75
N SER A 2 14.19 43.33 30.52
CA SER A 2 13.92 41.93 30.21
C SER A 2 14.36 41.70 28.78
N ASP A 3 15.28 40.77 28.61
CA ASP A 3 15.92 40.43 27.35
C ASP A 3 14.86 39.96 26.34
N ALA A 4 14.65 40.75 25.29
CA ALA A 4 13.71 40.44 24.21
C ALA A 4 14.19 39.27 23.33
N GLY A 5 15.39 38.72 23.59
CA GLY A 5 15.98 37.59 22.87
C GLY A 5 15.61 36.20 23.40
N GLU A 6 15.29 36.03 24.69
CA GLU A 6 15.08 34.70 25.28
C GLU A 6 13.85 33.96 24.70
N GLY A 7 12.79 34.68 24.31
CA GLY A 7 11.59 34.08 23.72
C GLY A 7 11.74 33.69 22.24
N LEU A 8 12.68 34.30 21.51
CA LEU A 8 12.94 33.97 20.10
C LEU A 8 13.80 32.71 19.99
N VAL A 9 14.78 32.56 20.88
CA VAL A 9 15.61 31.35 20.99
C VAL A 9 14.74 30.13 21.35
N ASP A 10 13.76 30.29 22.23
CA ASP A 10 12.78 29.23 22.57
C ASP A 10 11.83 28.91 21.40
N ALA A 11 11.40 29.92 20.64
CA ALA A 11 10.55 29.72 19.46
C ALA A 11 11.28 29.00 18.30
N GLU A 12 12.54 29.34 18.05
CA GLU A 12 13.37 28.67 17.04
C GLU A 12 13.69 27.23 17.45
N SER A 13 14.00 26.99 18.73
CA SER A 13 14.23 25.65 19.29
C SER A 13 12.99 24.77 19.14
N ARG A 14 11.81 25.30 19.47
CA ARG A 14 10.53 24.60 19.33
C ARG A 14 10.15 24.31 17.88
N LEU A 15 10.55 25.16 16.94
CA LEU A 15 10.38 24.90 15.50
C LEU A 15 11.34 23.81 15.00
N ALA A 16 12.58 23.81 15.47
CA ALA A 16 13.56 22.79 15.13
C ALA A 16 13.12 21.40 15.62
N GLU A 17 12.63 21.29 16.86
CA GLU A 17 12.09 20.05 17.43
C GLU A 17 10.93 19.49 16.59
N ARG A 18 9.96 20.34 16.21
CA ARG A 18 8.83 19.92 15.35
C ARG A 18 9.27 19.48 13.95
N MET A 19 10.33 20.09 13.42
CA MET A 19 10.89 19.69 12.13
C MET A 19 11.59 18.34 12.24
N GLU A 20 12.32 18.10 13.33
CA GLU A 20 12.96 16.82 13.61
C GLU A 20 11.92 15.71 13.81
N GLU A 21 10.86 15.95 14.59
CA GLU A 21 9.73 15.02 14.75
C GLU A 21 9.10 14.65 13.40
N ARG A 22 8.85 15.63 12.52
CA ARG A 22 8.32 15.39 11.17
C ARG A 22 9.27 14.62 10.28
N GLU A 23 10.57 14.91 10.34
CA GLU A 23 11.58 14.16 9.60
C GLU A 23 11.72 12.73 10.14
N GLU A 24 11.58 12.51 11.44
CA GLU A 24 11.48 11.17 12.02
C GLU A 24 10.24 10.42 11.57
N GLU A 25 9.06 11.07 11.54
CA GLU A 25 7.83 10.47 11.02
C GLU A 25 7.99 10.06 9.56
N LYS A 26 8.57 10.93 8.72
CA LYS A 26 8.89 10.60 7.32
C LYS A 26 9.88 9.44 7.22
N LYS A 27 10.93 9.41 8.05
CA LYS A 27 11.91 8.31 8.09
C LYS A 27 11.24 7.00 8.56
N LYS A 28 10.36 7.04 9.56
CA LYS A 28 9.58 5.90 10.06
C LYS A 28 8.62 5.38 8.98
N ALA A 29 7.93 6.27 8.26
CA ALA A 29 7.07 5.89 7.13
C ALA A 29 7.87 5.21 6.01
N ARG A 30 9.07 5.74 5.67
CA ARG A 30 9.97 5.11 4.69
C ARG A 30 10.54 3.77 5.16
N ARG A 31 10.83 3.62 6.47
CA ARG A 31 11.29 2.36 7.09
C ARG A 31 10.17 1.32 7.21
N GLY A 32 8.91 1.75 7.27
CA GLY A 32 7.72 0.89 7.35
C GLY A 32 7.29 0.31 6.01
N VAL A 33 7.77 0.86 4.88
CA VAL A 33 7.68 0.18 3.58
C VAL A 33 8.59 -1.03 3.66
N LYS A 34 7.99 -2.21 3.92
CA LYS A 34 8.69 -3.49 3.85
C LYS A 34 9.54 -3.48 2.59
N SER A 35 10.82 -3.81 2.73
CA SER A 35 11.83 -3.93 1.67
C SER A 35 11.52 -5.09 0.71
N GLY A 36 10.28 -5.20 0.25
CA GLY A 36 9.87 -6.10 -0.81
C GLY A 36 10.04 -5.43 -2.16
N ASP A 37 10.21 -6.25 -3.19
CA ASP A 37 10.17 -5.78 -4.57
C ASP A 37 8.83 -5.05 -4.84
N PRO A 38 8.86 -3.73 -5.13
CA PRO A 38 7.64 -2.96 -5.35
C PRO A 38 6.88 -3.45 -6.58
N GLU A 39 7.58 -3.99 -7.57
CA GLU A 39 6.98 -4.59 -8.75
C GLU A 39 6.17 -5.84 -8.38
N ARG A 40 6.76 -6.70 -7.55
CA ARG A 40 6.09 -7.90 -7.03
C ARG A 40 4.84 -7.56 -6.23
N THR A 41 4.89 -6.51 -5.42
CA THR A 41 3.74 -6.04 -4.64
C THR A 41 2.63 -5.54 -5.57
N ARG A 42 2.97 -4.71 -6.55
CA ARG A 42 2.02 -4.20 -7.56
C ARG A 42 1.37 -5.35 -8.33
N GLN A 43 2.15 -6.35 -8.73
CA GLN A 43 1.64 -7.53 -9.44
C GLN A 43 0.66 -8.34 -8.58
N LEU A 44 0.98 -8.54 -7.29
CA LEU A 44 0.11 -9.26 -6.36
C LEU A 44 -1.24 -8.54 -6.18
N GLU A 45 -1.22 -7.23 -5.98
CA GLU A 45 -2.43 -6.41 -5.86
C GLU A 45 -3.26 -6.42 -7.15
N SER A 46 -2.60 -6.30 -8.31
CA SER A 46 -3.25 -6.40 -9.62
C SER A 46 -3.95 -7.76 -9.81
N CYS A 47 -3.30 -8.85 -9.41
CA CYS A 47 -3.90 -10.18 -9.48
C CYS A 47 -5.11 -10.32 -8.54
N ARG A 48 -5.05 -9.76 -7.33
CA ARG A 48 -6.17 -9.76 -6.38
C ARG A 48 -7.37 -8.98 -6.92
N LEU A 49 -7.12 -7.80 -7.50
CA LEU A 49 -8.17 -6.99 -8.13
C LEU A 49 -8.83 -7.75 -9.30
N ALA A 50 -8.03 -8.33 -10.19
CA ALA A 50 -8.53 -9.13 -11.31
C ALA A 50 -9.36 -10.33 -10.83
N ARG A 51 -8.94 -11.02 -9.77
CA ARG A 51 -9.67 -12.16 -9.19
C ARG A 51 -11.06 -11.74 -8.70
N THR A 52 -11.15 -10.64 -7.96
CA THR A 52 -12.42 -10.11 -7.46
C THR A 52 -13.37 -9.75 -8.61
N GLU A 53 -12.87 -9.10 -9.66
CA GLU A 53 -13.69 -8.74 -10.81
C GLU A 53 -14.15 -9.98 -11.60
N MET A 54 -13.27 -10.97 -11.83
CA MET A 54 -13.66 -12.23 -12.49
C MET A 54 -14.70 -13.00 -11.68
N GLN A 55 -14.59 -13.01 -10.35
CA GLN A 55 -15.58 -13.62 -9.46
C GLN A 55 -16.94 -12.91 -9.57
N ARG A 56 -16.95 -11.57 -9.56
CA ARG A 56 -18.17 -10.79 -9.78
C ARG A 56 -18.81 -11.09 -11.14
N GLN A 57 -18.01 -11.14 -12.20
CA GLN A 57 -18.51 -11.49 -13.54
C GLN A 57 -19.10 -12.90 -13.59
N ARG A 58 -18.51 -13.84 -12.84
CA ARG A 58 -19.00 -15.21 -12.76
C ARG A 58 -20.36 -15.29 -12.08
N GLU A 59 -20.55 -14.55 -11.00
CA GLU A 59 -21.83 -14.47 -10.28
C GLU A 59 -22.95 -13.88 -11.14
N LEU A 60 -22.62 -12.95 -12.03
CA LEU A 60 -23.57 -12.32 -12.96
C LEU A 60 -23.76 -13.10 -14.27
N ALA A 61 -22.84 -13.99 -14.62
CA ALA A 61 -22.89 -14.73 -15.89
C ALA A 61 -24.04 -15.74 -15.88
N THR A 62 -24.85 -15.74 -16.94
CA THR A 62 -25.95 -16.70 -17.11
C THR A 62 -25.56 -17.90 -17.97
N HIS A 63 -24.59 -17.73 -18.89
CA HIS A 63 -24.17 -18.78 -19.82
C HIS A 63 -23.14 -19.73 -19.18
N GLU A 64 -23.43 -21.03 -19.18
CA GLU A 64 -22.60 -22.05 -18.50
C GLU A 64 -21.16 -22.11 -19.02
N ALA A 65 -20.93 -22.07 -20.34
CA ALA A 65 -19.57 -22.07 -20.86
C ALA A 65 -18.79 -20.82 -20.44
N ARG A 66 -19.48 -19.68 -20.24
CA ARG A 66 -18.83 -18.45 -19.76
C ARG A 66 -18.46 -18.57 -18.29
N LYS A 67 -19.32 -19.18 -17.46
CA LYS A 67 -19.00 -19.49 -16.05
C LYS A 67 -17.76 -20.39 -15.97
N GLN A 68 -17.69 -21.45 -16.78
CA GLN A 68 -16.54 -22.35 -16.82
C GLN A 68 -15.23 -21.64 -17.21
N GLN A 69 -15.27 -20.74 -18.20
CA GLN A 69 -14.11 -19.92 -18.57
C GLN A 69 -13.66 -19.01 -17.42
N LEU A 70 -14.62 -18.37 -16.73
CA LEU A 70 -14.34 -17.51 -15.59
C LEU A 70 -13.77 -18.32 -14.41
N ASP A 71 -14.28 -19.53 -14.16
CA ASP A 71 -13.74 -20.45 -13.16
C ASP A 71 -12.27 -20.82 -13.43
N GLN A 72 -11.94 -21.12 -14.69
CA GLN A 72 -10.55 -21.39 -15.10
C GLN A 72 -9.65 -20.17 -14.91
N ALA A 73 -10.14 -18.97 -15.26
CA ALA A 73 -9.39 -17.73 -15.08
C ALA A 73 -9.14 -17.41 -13.60
N ILE A 74 -10.14 -17.61 -12.73
CA ILE A 74 -10.01 -17.44 -11.28
C ILE A 74 -8.98 -18.42 -10.71
N ALA A 75 -9.04 -19.70 -11.10
CA ALA A 75 -8.09 -20.71 -10.64
C ALA A 75 -6.64 -20.39 -11.04
N GLU A 76 -6.43 -19.83 -12.24
CA GLU A 76 -5.11 -19.37 -12.68
C GLU A 76 -4.62 -18.15 -11.86
N LEU A 77 -5.50 -17.20 -11.58
CA LEU A 77 -5.17 -16.06 -10.71
C LEU A 77 -4.83 -16.49 -9.28
N ASP A 78 -5.54 -17.47 -8.73
CA ASP A 78 -5.25 -18.03 -7.39
C ASP A 78 -3.86 -18.67 -7.34
N ARG A 79 -3.45 -19.39 -8.39
CA ARG A 79 -2.08 -19.93 -8.51
C ARG A 79 -1.04 -18.82 -8.52
N ARG A 80 -1.24 -17.76 -9.30
CA ARG A 80 -0.32 -16.61 -9.38
C ARG A 80 -0.22 -15.85 -8.07
N ILE A 81 -1.35 -15.60 -7.40
CA ILE A 81 -1.39 -14.98 -6.08
C ILE A 81 -0.57 -15.82 -5.09
N THR A 82 -0.73 -17.14 -5.11
CA THR A 82 0.04 -18.06 -4.25
C THR A 82 1.54 -18.00 -4.55
N GLN A 83 1.93 -17.92 -5.82
CA GLN A 83 3.34 -17.78 -6.21
C GLN A 83 3.93 -16.44 -5.77
N LEU A 84 3.20 -15.34 -5.97
CA LEU A 84 3.67 -13.99 -5.65
C LEU A 84 3.69 -13.69 -4.16
N SER A 85 2.84 -14.34 -3.36
CA SER A 85 2.75 -14.14 -1.90
C SER A 85 3.72 -14.97 -1.05
N LYS A 86 4.44 -15.92 -1.65
CA LYS A 86 5.52 -16.69 -1.01
C LYS A 86 6.81 -15.90 -0.91
#